data_AF-A0A4S3MAJ1-F1
#
_entry.id   AF-A0A4S3MAJ1-F1
#
_cell.length_a   1.000
_cell.length_b   1.000
_cell.length_c   1.000
_cell.angle_alpha   90.00
_cell.angle_beta   90.00
_cell.angle_gamma   90.00
#
_symmetry.space_group_name_H-M   'P 1'
#
loop_
_entity.id
_entity.type
_entity.pdbx_description
1 polymer ?
#
loop_
_entity_poly.entity_id
_entity_poly.type
_entity_poly.pdbx_seq_one_letter_code
_entity_poly.pdbx_strand_id
1 'polypeptide(L)' 'MAEQTFLDLIQKLETEITQASDDVRHEIQAELHKTVEKMRLAGFDIPQRLQDLDARAVEEEIEDRFDNMPL' A
#
# COMPACT_ATOMS: atom_id res chain seq x y z
N MET A 1 -9.99 -15.91 11.02
CA MET A 1 -8.84 -16.54 10.34
C MET A 1 -8.40 -15.75 9.11
N ALA A 2 -9.30 -15.36 8.19
CA ALA A 2 -8.92 -14.63 6.96
C ALA A 2 -8.27 -13.25 7.22
N GLU A 3 -8.79 -12.50 8.19
CA GLU A 3 -8.27 -11.18 8.58
C GLU A 3 -6.79 -11.21 8.98
N GLN A 4 -6.37 -12.26 9.70
CA GLN A 4 -4.99 -12.43 10.13
C GLN A 4 -4.05 -12.70 8.95
N THR A 5 -4.52 -13.45 7.95
CA THR A 5 -3.77 -13.70 6.71
C THR A 5 -3.58 -12.41 5.90
N PHE A 6 -4.59 -11.54 5.86
CA PHE A 6 -4.46 -10.23 5.21
C PHE A 6 -3.47 -9.34 5.95
N LEU A 7 -3.53 -9.31 7.28
CA LEU A 7 -2.59 -8.54 8.10
C LEU A 7 -1.14 -8.96 7.88
N ASP A 8 -0.86 -10.26 7.85
CA ASP A 8 0.49 -10.79 7.59
C ASP A 8 0.96 -10.47 6.16
N LEU A 9 0.06 -10.54 5.18
CA LEU A 9 0.37 -10.18 3.79
C LEU A 9 0.76 -8.70 3.69
N ILE A 10 0.00 -7.83 4.36
CA ILE A 10 0.21 -6.38 4.33
C ILE A 10 1.52 -6.01 5.02
N GLN A 11 1.83 -6.64 6.17
CA GLN A 11 3.07 -6.37 6.90
C GLN A 11 4.31 -6.79 6.11
N LYS A 12 4.19 -7.86 5.30
CA LYS A 12 5.22 -8.23 4.32
C LYS A 12 5.36 -7.18 3.22
N LEU A 13 4.25 -6.78 2.59
CA LEU A 13 4.25 -5.77 1.53
C LEU A 13 4.84 -4.44 2.02
N GLU A 14 4.55 -4.03 3.26
CA GLU A 14 5.11 -2.84 3.91
C GLU A 14 6.64 -2.92 4.07
N THR A 15 7.14 -4.09 4.49
CA THR A 15 8.59 -4.32 4.63
C THR A 15 9.27 -4.31 3.26
N GLU A 16 8.63 -4.89 2.25
CA GLU A 16 9.13 -4.91 0.88
C GLU A 16 9.13 -3.49 0.28
N ILE A 17 8.08 -2.69 0.46
CA ILE A 17 8.04 -1.26 0.06
C ILE A 17 9.23 -0.47 0.62
N THR A 18 9.56 -0.70 1.89
CA THR A 18 10.64 0.02 2.57
C THR A 18 12.02 -0.35 2.01
N GLN A 19 12.18 -1.57 1.47
CA GLN A 19 13.43 -2.08 0.92
C GLN A 19 13.51 -2.03 -0.61
N ALA A 20 12.38 -1.81 -1.28
CA ALA A 20 12.24 -1.81 -2.72
C ALA A 20 12.59 -0.45 -3.34
N SER A 21 13.13 -0.50 -4.56
CA SER A 21 13.30 0.66 -5.45
C SER A 21 11.95 1.21 -5.89
N ASP A 22 11.91 2.48 -6.28
CA ASP A 22 10.68 3.25 -6.56
C ASP A 22 9.71 2.54 -7.53
N ASP A 23 10.22 1.93 -8.60
CA ASP A 23 9.39 1.16 -9.56
C ASP A 23 8.65 -0.02 -8.89
N VAL A 24 9.35 -0.76 -8.02
CA VAL A 24 8.80 -1.93 -7.32
C VAL A 24 7.90 -1.47 -6.16
N ARG A 25 8.22 -0.33 -5.54
CA ARG A 25 7.39 0.30 -4.52
C ARG A 25 6.00 0.64 -5.06
N HIS A 26 5.89 1.21 -6.26
CA HIS A 26 4.59 1.53 -6.86
C HIS A 26 3.73 0.29 -7.12
N GLU A 27 4.34 -0.79 -7.62
CA GLU A 27 3.61 -2.04 -7.87
C GLU A 27 3.06 -2.66 -6.58
N ILE A 28 3.87 -2.65 -5.52
CA ILE A 28 3.49 -3.15 -4.20
C ILE A 28 2.43 -2.25 -3.53
N GLN A 29 2.57 -0.92 -3.62
CA GLN A 29 1.58 0.03 -3.12
C GLN A 29 0.22 -0.14 -3.82
N ALA A 30 0.20 -0.36 -5.13
CA ALA A 30 -1.03 -0.63 -5.87
C ALA A 30 -1.68 -1.97 -5.45
N GLU A 31 -0.88 -2.98 -5.12
CA GLU A 31 -1.37 -4.26 -4.61
C GLU A 31 -1.90 -4.15 -3.17
N LEU A 32 -1.24 -3.36 -2.33
CA LEU A 32 -1.67 -3.01 -0.99
C LEU A 32 -3.04 -2.32 -1.03
N HIS A 33 -3.19 -1.26 -1.82
CA HIS A 33 -4.44 -0.52 -1.99
C HIS A 33 -5.59 -1.42 -2.44
N LYS A 34 -5.36 -2.28 -3.44
CA LYS A 34 -6.35 -3.27 -3.88
C LYS A 34 -6.75 -4.25 -2.78
N THR A 35 -5.82 -4.62 -1.91
CA THR A 35 -6.09 -5.53 -0.79
C THR A 35 -6.91 -4.81 0.29
N VAL A 36 -6.60 -3.55 0.60
CA VAL A 36 -7.39 -2.69 1.51
C VAL A 36 -8.82 -2.53 0.98
N GLU A 37 -8.98 -2.20 -0.30
CA GLU A 37 -10.27 -2.08 -0.99
C GLU A 37 -11.07 -3.38 -0.92
N LYS A 38 -10.42 -4.53 -1.15
CA LYS A 38 -11.08 -5.84 -1.01
C LYS A 38 -11.53 -6.11 0.43
N MET A 39 -10.73 -5.75 1.42
CA MET A 39 -11.11 -5.87 2.84
C MET A 39 -12.30 -4.96 3.16
N ARG A 40 -12.28 -3.71 2.68
CA ARG A 40 -13.37 -2.75 2.82
C ARG A 40 -14.67 -3.29 2.22
N LEU A 41 -14.60 -3.78 0.97
CA LEU A 41 -15.75 -4.33 0.25
C LEU A 41 -16.30 -5.61 0.89
N ALA A 42 -15.43 -6.42 1.47
CA ALA A 42 -15.82 -7.61 2.22
C ALA A 42 -16.36 -7.30 3.63
N GLY A 43 -16.30 -6.03 4.07
CA GLY A 43 -16.79 -5.60 5.38
C GLY A 43 -15.86 -5.99 6.55
N PHE A 44 -14.57 -6.20 6.27
CA PHE A 44 -13.57 -6.42 7.32
C PHE A 44 -13.14 -5.09 7.94
N ASP A 45 -12.83 -5.13 9.24
CA ASP A 45 -12.24 -3.99 9.93
C ASP A 45 -10.82 -3.76 9.40
N ILE A 46 -10.59 -2.58 8.85
CA ILE A 46 -9.28 -2.17 8.37
C ILE A 46 -8.56 -1.49 9.54
N PRO A 47 -7.40 -2.01 9.98
CA PRO A 47 -6.63 -1.37 11.03
C PRO A 47 -6.22 0.04 10.62
N GLN A 48 -6.24 0.96 11.58
CA GLN A 48 -5.88 2.36 11.33
C GLN A 48 -4.46 2.52 10.75
N ARG A 49 -3.52 1.70 11.24
CA ARG A 49 -2.15 1.62 10.68
C ARG A 49 -2.13 1.38 9.17
N LEU A 50 -3.09 0.61 8.67
CA LEU A 50 -3.19 0.25 7.27
C LEU A 50 -3.71 1.39 6.41
N GLN A 51 -4.70 2.13 6.92
CA GLN A 51 -5.19 3.36 6.29
C GLN A 51 -4.11 4.43 6.22
N ASP A 52 -3.33 4.58 7.30
CA ASP A 52 -2.21 5.52 7.33
C ASP A 52 -1.15 5.14 6.28
N LEU A 53 -0.89 3.85 6.10
CA LEU A 53 0.08 3.37 5.10
C LEU A 53 -0.41 3.59 3.67
N ASP A 54 -1.68 3.29 3.41
CA ASP A 54 -2.34 3.50 2.12
C ASP A 54 -2.36 4.99 1.74
N ALA A 55 -2.68 5.86 2.71
CA ALA A 55 -2.66 7.30 2.51
C ALA A 55 -1.25 7.82 2.18
N ARG A 56 -0.23 7.34 2.90
CA ARG A 56 1.18 7.71 2.64
C ARG A 56 1.68 7.20 1.29
N ALA A 57 1.28 5.98 0.91
CA ALA A 57 1.60 5.42 -0.39
C ALA A 57 1.03 6.27 -1.53
N VAL A 58 -0.22 6.69 -1.41
CA VAL A 58 -0.88 7.58 -2.39
C VAL A 58 -0.20 8.95 -2.45
N GLU A 59 0.22 9.51 -1.32
CA GLU A 59 0.95 10.79 -1.29
C GLU A 59 2.34 10.68 -1.95
N GLU A 60 3.11 9.62 -1.67
CA GLU A 60 4.41 9.35 -2.32
C GLU A 60 4.23 9.14 -3.83
N GLU A 61 3.20 8.40 -4.28
CA GLU A 61 2.93 8.19 -5.71
C GLU A 61 2.62 9.50 -6.45
N ILE A 62 1.97 10.44 -5.76
CA ILE A 62 1.69 11.77 -6.31
C ILE A 62 3.01 12.55 -6.44
N GLU A 63 3.84 12.59 -5.41
CA GLU A 63 5.13 13.32 -5.45
C GLU A 63 6.10 12.75 -6.50
N ASP A 64 6.28 11.43 -6.57
CA ASP A 64 7.18 10.79 -7.54
C ASP A 64 6.75 11.02 -9.00
N ARG A 65 5.43 11.05 -9.26
CA ARG A 65 4.91 11.38 -10.60
C ARG A 65 5.12 12.84 -10.98
N PHE A 66 5.27 13.74 -10.01
CA PHE A 66 5.55 15.15 -10.26
C PHE A 66 7.05 15.44 -10.45
N ASP A 67 7.94 14.69 -9.79
CA ASP A 67 9.40 14.91 -9.90
C ASP A 67 9.99 14.41 -11.23
N ASN A 68 9.27 13.52 -11.94
CA ASN A 68 9.69 12.98 -13.24
C ASN A 68 9.22 13.81 -14.45
N MET A 69 8.80 15.06 -14.27
CA MET A 69 8.60 16.00 -15.37
C MET A 69 9.96 16.60 -15.79
N PRO A 70 10.52 16.24 -16.97
CA PRO A 70 11.68 16.94 -17.47
C PRO A 70 11.27 18.38 -17.83
N LEU A 71 12.00 19.37 -17.29
CA LEU A 71 11.98 20.75 -17.79
C LEU A 71 12.53 20.83 -19.22
#